data_AF-A0AAU8JKM6-F1
#
_entry.id   AF-A0AAU8JKM6-F1
#
_cell.length_a   1.000
_cell.length_b   1.000
_cell.length_c   1.000
_cell.angle_alpha   90.00
_cell.angle_beta   90.00
_cell.angle_gamma   90.00
#
_symmetry.space_group_name_H-M   'P 1'
#
loop_
_entity.id
_entity.type
_entity.pdbx_description
1 polymer ?
#
loop_
_entity_poly.entity_id
_entity_poly.type
_entity_poly.pdbx_seq_one_letter_code
_entity_poly.pdbx_strand_id
1 'polypeptide(L)' 'MTTNTSLEERMAAVEAAITQIQKQIAHPKSSNWLEQISGSFKDEPAFEEILALGQAIRRGDESVLDPSEVLDLSEIA' A
#
# COMPACT_ATOMS: atom_id res chain seq x y z
N MET A 1 -24.41 52.43 -1.34
CA MET A 1 -24.95 51.05 -1.41
C MET A 1 -23.89 50.19 -2.09
N THR A 2 -22.98 49.59 -1.32
CA THR A 2 -21.71 49.01 -1.84
C THR A 2 -21.21 47.78 -1.07
N THR A 3 -21.74 47.51 0.13
CA THR A 3 -21.44 46.29 0.90
C THR A 3 -22.05 45.05 0.23
N ASN A 4 -23.29 45.19 -0.24
CA ASN A 4 -24.11 44.16 -0.89
C ASN A 4 -23.74 44.08 -2.40
N THR A 5 -22.45 43.91 -2.64
CA THR A 5 -21.83 43.59 -3.92
C THR A 5 -20.52 42.87 -3.63
N SER A 6 -19.72 43.43 -2.72
CA SER A 6 -18.50 42.78 -2.21
C SER A 6 -18.79 41.51 -1.41
N LEU A 7 -19.90 41.42 -0.67
CA LEU A 7 -20.30 40.18 0.01
C LEU A 7 -20.66 39.07 -0.99
N GLU A 8 -21.41 39.43 -2.02
CA GLU A 8 -21.99 38.54 -3.02
C GLU A 8 -20.89 38.03 -3.97
N GLU A 9 -19.98 38.91 -4.40
CA GLU A 9 -18.77 38.60 -5.16
C GLU A 9 -17.81 37.69 -4.39
N ARG A 10 -17.69 37.88 -3.06
CA ARG A 10 -16.97 36.95 -2.18
C ARG A 10 -17.67 35.60 -2.02
N MET A 11 -19.01 35.55 -2.03
CA MET A 11 -19.76 34.30 -2.00
C MET A 11 -19.52 33.50 -3.30
N ALA A 12 -19.65 34.14 -4.46
CA ALA A 12 -19.38 33.52 -5.76
C ALA A 12 -17.93 32.99 -5.87
N ALA A 13 -16.95 33.71 -5.32
CA ALA A 13 -15.56 33.24 -5.25
C ALA A 13 -15.40 31.99 -4.36
N VAL A 14 -16.14 31.90 -3.24
CA VAL A 14 -16.15 30.73 -2.36
C VAL A 14 -16.86 29.54 -3.03
N GLU A 15 -18.00 29.76 -3.68
CA GLU A 15 -18.73 28.71 -4.42
C GLU A 15 -17.90 28.15 -5.58
N ALA A 16 -17.20 29.01 -6.32
CA ALA A 16 -16.27 28.59 -7.37
C ALA A 16 -15.09 27.77 -6.81
N ALA A 17 -14.51 28.19 -5.68
CA ALA A 17 -13.44 27.46 -5.02
C ALA A 17 -13.91 26.08 -4.50
N ILE A 18 -15.09 26.01 -3.87
CA ILE A 18 -15.71 24.76 -3.43
C ILE A 18 -15.97 23.83 -4.61
N THR A 19 -16.51 24.35 -5.72
CA THR A 19 -16.77 23.56 -6.94
C THR A 19 -15.49 22.99 -7.53
N GLN A 20 -14.41 23.79 -7.57
CA GLN A 20 -13.09 23.34 -8.04
C GLN A 20 -12.48 22.27 -7.11
N ILE A 21 -12.58 22.44 -5.79
CA ILE A 21 -12.13 21.46 -4.80
C ILE A 21 -12.92 20.16 -4.92
N GLN A 22 -14.25 20.23 -5.03
CA GLN A 22 -15.10 19.05 -5.25
C GLN A 22 -14.71 18.31 -6.53
N LYS A 23 -14.45 19.03 -7.64
CA LYS A 23 -13.97 18.43 -8.89
C LYS A 23 -12.59 17.76 -8.75
N GLN A 24 -11.71 18.29 -7.91
CA GLN A 24 -10.40 17.70 -7.61
C GLN A 24 -10.49 16.48 -6.66
N ILE A 25 -11.48 16.45 -5.75
CA ILE A 25 -11.75 15.30 -4.86
C ILE A 25 -12.53 14.19 -5.60
N ALA A 26 -13.35 14.54 -6.58
CA ALA A 26 -14.19 13.62 -7.37
C ALA A 26 -13.43 12.77 -8.41
N HIS A 27 -12.09 12.79 -8.41
CA HIS A 27 -11.34 11.69 -9.01
C HIS A 27 -11.77 10.39 -8.33
N PRO A 28 -12.12 9.32 -9.07
CA PRO A 28 -12.46 8.05 -8.43
C PRO A 28 -11.28 7.61 -7.59
N LYS A 29 -11.47 7.56 -6.26
CA LYS A 29 -10.45 7.19 -5.26
C LYS A 29 -9.75 5.95 -5.77
N SER A 30 -8.50 6.08 -6.21
CA SER A 30 -7.78 5.04 -6.94
C SER A 30 -7.82 3.78 -6.08
N SER A 31 -8.57 2.77 -6.54
CA SER A 31 -9.05 1.68 -5.68
C SER A 31 -7.87 1.15 -4.90
N ASN A 32 -7.92 1.28 -3.57
CA ASN A 32 -6.71 1.24 -2.76
C ASN A 32 -5.98 -0.07 -3.05
N TRP A 33 -4.76 0.01 -3.56
CA TRP A 33 -4.07 -1.17 -4.09
C TRP A 33 -3.89 -2.24 -3.01
N LEU A 34 -3.78 -1.83 -1.74
CA LEU A 34 -3.77 -2.73 -0.58
C LEU A 34 -5.12 -3.41 -0.35
N GLU A 35 -6.24 -2.72 -0.57
CA GLU A 35 -7.60 -3.32 -0.54
C GLU A 35 -7.80 -4.28 -1.74
N GLN A 36 -7.15 -4.04 -2.89
CA GLN A 36 -7.19 -4.95 -4.05
C GLN A 36 -6.43 -6.26 -3.83
N ILE A 37 -5.31 -6.24 -3.08
CA ILE A 37 -4.49 -7.44 -2.81
C ILE A 37 -4.77 -8.10 -1.44
N SER A 38 -5.64 -7.51 -0.61
CA SER A 38 -5.91 -8.02 0.72
C SER A 38 -6.63 -9.37 0.63
N GLY A 39 -5.99 -10.43 1.13
CA GLY A 39 -6.53 -11.78 1.05
C GLY A 39 -6.29 -12.49 -0.28
N SER A 40 -5.51 -11.96 -1.23
CA SER A 40 -5.16 -12.66 -2.48
C SER A 40 -4.35 -13.95 -2.28
N PHE A 41 -3.73 -14.12 -1.10
CA PHE A 41 -3.04 -15.34 -0.66
C PHE A 41 -3.84 -16.12 0.40
N LYS A 42 -5.11 -15.76 0.63
CA LYS A 42 -5.95 -16.47 1.60
C LYS A 42 -6.29 -17.85 1.03
N ASP A 43 -6.09 -18.89 1.85
CA ASP A 43 -6.30 -20.30 1.51
C ASP A 43 -5.37 -20.84 0.40
N GLU A 44 -4.28 -20.13 0.08
CA GLU A 44 -3.26 -20.56 -0.91
C GLU A 44 -2.25 -21.54 -0.27
N PRO A 45 -2.22 -22.83 -0.66
CA PRO A 45 -1.37 -23.83 0.00
C PRO A 45 0.13 -23.56 -0.15
N ALA A 46 0.59 -22.97 -1.26
CA ALA A 46 2.00 -22.63 -1.45
C ALA A 46 2.48 -21.53 -0.48
N PHE A 47 1.56 -20.70 0.03
CA PHE A 47 1.90 -19.66 1.00
C PHE A 47 2.25 -20.26 2.38
N GLU A 48 1.54 -21.29 2.82
CA GLU A 48 1.83 -22.01 4.08
C GLU A 48 3.17 -22.75 4.01
N GLU A 49 3.53 -23.32 2.85
CA GLU A 49 4.84 -23.92 2.60
C GLU A 49 5.97 -22.88 2.74
N ILE A 50 5.82 -21.70 2.13
CA ILE A 50 6.77 -20.59 2.23
C ILE A 50 6.88 -20.05 3.67
N LEU A 51 5.76 -20.01 4.42
CA LEU A 51 5.78 -19.63 5.84
C LEU A 51 6.56 -20.63 6.70
N ALA A 52 6.37 -21.94 6.46
CA ALA A 52 7.10 -23.01 7.15
C ALA A 52 8.60 -22.95 6.82
N LEU A 53 8.96 -22.80 5.53
CA LEU A 53 10.33 -22.64 5.05
C LEU A 53 11.04 -21.46 5.75
N GLY A 54 10.42 -20.28 5.70
CA GLY A 54 10.95 -19.08 6.34
C GLY A 54 11.01 -19.16 7.89
N GLN A 55 10.17 -19.99 8.51
CA GLN A 55 10.24 -20.27 9.95
C GLN A 55 11.38 -21.22 10.31
N ALA A 56 11.69 -22.20 9.47
CA ALA A 56 12.83 -23.10 9.63
C ALA A 56 14.16 -22.32 9.53
N ILE A 57 14.32 -21.52 8.47
CA ILE A 57 15.49 -20.65 8.25
C ILE A 57 15.71 -19.70 9.45
N ARG A 58 14.65 -19.03 9.94
CA ARG A 58 14.75 -18.16 11.14
C ARG A 58 15.07 -18.88 12.45
N ARG A 59 15.05 -20.22 12.47
CA ARG A 59 15.46 -21.05 13.62
C ARG A 59 16.87 -21.63 13.48
N GLY A 60 17.56 -21.39 12.36
CA GLY A 60 18.85 -22.01 12.05
C GLY A 60 18.73 -23.46 11.59
N ASP A 61 17.61 -23.84 10.98
CA ASP A 61 17.45 -25.17 10.39
C ASP A 61 18.06 -25.21 8.98
N GLU A 62 19.36 -25.49 8.93
CA GLU A 62 20.15 -25.60 7.70
C GLU A 62 19.71 -26.78 6.81
N SER A 63 18.93 -27.74 7.32
CA SER A 63 18.43 -28.88 6.53
C SER A 63 17.36 -28.51 5.50
N VAL A 64 16.85 -27.28 5.57
CA VAL A 64 15.82 -26.70 4.71
C VAL A 64 16.41 -25.77 3.64
N LEU A 65 17.72 -25.51 3.69
CA LEU A 65 18.45 -24.75 2.66
C LEU A 65 18.91 -25.69 1.52
N ASP A 66 19.10 -25.15 0.32
CA ASP A 66 19.81 -25.89 -0.73
C ASP A 66 21.28 -26.08 -0.29
N PRO A 67 21.87 -27.28 -0.38
CA PRO A 67 23.30 -27.50 -0.10
C PRO A 67 24.24 -26.55 -0.86
N SER A 68 23.80 -25.99 -1.99
CA SER A 68 24.49 -24.98 -2.79
C SER A 68 24.55 -23.60 -2.12
N GLU A 69 23.60 -23.26 -1.25
CA GLU A 69 23.54 -22.00 -0.50
C GLU A 69 24.30 -22.06 0.83
N VAL A 70 24.46 -23.26 1.41
CA VAL A 70 25.17 -23.48 2.70
C VAL A 70 26.69 -23.35 2.56
N LEU A 71 27.25 -23.57 1.36
CA LEU A 71 28.69 -23.67 1.13
C LEU A 71 29.47 -22.34 1.18
N ASP A 72 28.80 -21.18 1.14
CA ASP A 72 29.44 -19.86 1.04
C ASP A 72 29.88 -19.27 2.41
N LEU A 73 29.54 -19.92 3.53
CA LEU A 73 29.83 -19.41 4.88
C LEU A 73 31.13 -19.96 5.50
N SER A 74 31.79 -20.94 4.88
CA SER A 74 33.01 -21.55 5.41
C SER A 74 34.34 -20.94 4.92
N GLU A 75 34.32 -20.03 3.95
CA GLU A 75 35.56 -19.38 3.44
C GLU A 75 35.92 -18.06 4.16
N ILE A 76 35.15 -17.64 5.18
CA ILE A 76 35.33 -16.36 5.89
C ILE A 76 35.97 -16.58 7.29
N ALA A 77 37.09 -17.32 7.35
CA ALA A 77 37.82 -17.66 8.58
C ALA A 77 39.35 -17.60 8.40
#